data_AF-A0A950DXR0-F1
#
_entry.id   AF-A0A950DXR0-F1
#
_cell.length_a   1.000
_cell.length_b   1.000
_cell.length_c   1.000
_cell.angle_alpha   90.00
_cell.angle_beta   90.00
_cell.angle_gamma   90.00
#
_symmetry.space_group_name_H-M   'P 1'
#
loop_
_entity.id
_entity.type
_entity.pdbx_description
1 polymer ?
#
loop_
_entity_poly.entity_id
_entity_poly.type
_entity_poly.pdbx_seq_one_letter_code
_entity_poly.pdbx_strand_id
1 'polypeptide(L)'
;MSDPRPDEILQVGLGFWASKALLSAVEMGLFTELARHPGDLHALQGRLGLHPRGARDFLDTLAALKLLERRDGRYYNTPATDLFLDKRKPSYIG
;
A
#
# COMPACT_ATOMS: atom_id res chain seq x y z
N MET A 1 23.54 15.68 -25.57
CA MET A 1 22.59 16.50 -24.78
C MET A 1 21.48 15.57 -24.35
N SER A 2 21.17 15.52 -23.05
CA SER A 2 20.06 14.72 -22.53
C SER A 2 18.76 15.24 -23.11
N ASP A 3 17.96 14.38 -23.72
CA ASP A 3 16.61 14.75 -24.17
C ASP A 3 15.77 15.18 -22.95
N PRO A 4 15.00 16.27 -23.06
CA PRO A 4 14.10 16.68 -21.99
C PRO A 4 13.05 15.60 -21.77
N ARG A 5 12.95 15.12 -20.53
CA ARG A 5 12.00 14.09 -20.11
C ARG A 5 11.01 14.66 -19.09
N PRO A 6 9.69 14.46 -19.27
CA PRO A 6 8.68 15.01 -18.37
C PRO A 6 8.64 14.27 -17.02
N ASP A 7 9.30 13.11 -16.90
CA ASP A 7 9.24 12.22 -15.75
C ASP A 7 9.50 12.92 -14.42
N GLU A 8 10.50 13.80 -14.34
CA GLU A 8 10.83 14.52 -13.11
C GLU A 8 9.72 15.47 -12.67
N ILE A 9 9.12 16.20 -13.62
CA ILE A 9 8.01 17.12 -13.37
C ILE A 9 6.77 16.33 -12.95
N LEU A 10 6.47 15.23 -13.64
CA LEU A 10 5.34 14.36 -13.33
C LEU A 10 5.52 13.67 -11.97
N GLN A 11 6.73 13.24 -11.62
CA GLN A 11 7.02 12.63 -10.32
C GLN A 11 6.75 13.61 -9.17
N VAL A 12 7.15 14.88 -9.32
CA VAL A 12 6.86 15.91 -8.32
C VAL A 12 5.35 16.24 -8.28
N GLY A 13 4.74 16.47 -9.44
CA GLY A 13 3.34 16.88 -9.53
C GLY A 13 2.35 15.81 -9.09
N LEU A 14 2.68 14.53 -9.28
CA LEU A 14 1.80 13.39 -8.98
C LEU A 14 2.20 12.63 -7.70
N GLY A 15 3.37 12.94 -7.11
CA GLY A 15 3.89 12.25 -5.93
C GLY A 15 2.95 12.27 -4.72
N PHE A 16 2.14 13.33 -4.58
CA PHE A 16 1.20 13.45 -3.48
C PHE A 16 0.14 12.34 -3.46
N TRP A 17 -0.24 11.78 -4.62
CA TRP A 17 -1.19 10.66 -4.69
C TRP A 17 -0.62 9.38 -4.06
N ALA A 18 0.64 9.07 -4.38
CA ALA A 18 1.33 7.92 -3.78
C ALA A 18 1.49 8.09 -2.27
N SER A 19 1.87 9.30 -1.82
CA SER A 19 1.94 9.62 -0.40
C SER A 19 0.59 9.48 0.30
N LYS A 20 -0.52 9.95 -0.31
CA LYS A 20 -1.85 9.81 0.28
C LYS A 20 -2.30 8.36 0.36
N ALA A 21 -2.07 7.54 -0.66
CA ALA A 21 -2.39 6.12 -0.62
C ALA A 21 -1.64 5.41 0.53
N LEU A 22 -0.33 5.67 0.68
CA LEU A 22 0.47 5.14 1.77
C LEU A 22 -0.05 5.57 3.15
N LEU A 23 -0.26 6.88 3.35
CA LEU A 23 -0.73 7.42 4.64
C LEU A 23 -2.10 6.84 5.02
N SER A 24 -3.03 6.72 4.07
CA SER A 24 -4.32 6.08 4.33
C SER A 24 -4.16 4.61 4.72
N ALA A 25 -3.28 3.85 4.07
CA ALA A 25 -3.02 2.45 4.45
C ALA A 25 -2.46 2.32 5.88
N VAL A 26 -1.60 3.25 6.29
CA VAL A 26 -1.05 3.34 7.66
C VAL A 26 -2.14 3.67 8.68
N GLU A 27 -2.96 4.69 8.42
CA GLU A 27 -4.07 5.11 9.28
C GLU A 27 -5.06 3.95 9.51
N MET A 28 -5.37 3.21 8.45
CA MET A 28 -6.26 2.05 8.51
C MET A 28 -5.64 0.81 9.19
N GLY A 29 -4.33 0.83 9.49
CA GLY A 29 -3.63 -0.32 10.07
C GLY A 29 -3.48 -1.51 9.12
N LEU A 30 -3.58 -1.28 7.81
CA LEU A 30 -3.58 -2.32 6.78
C LEU A 30 -2.34 -3.22 6.87
N PHE A 31 -1.16 -2.63 7.01
CA PHE A 31 0.11 -3.37 7.07
C PHE A 31 0.22 -4.22 8.34
N THR A 32 -0.29 -3.73 9.46
CA THR A 32 -0.38 -4.47 10.73
C THR A 32 -1.33 -5.67 10.62
N GLU A 33 -2.45 -5.51 9.94
CA GLU A 33 -3.38 -6.62 9.69
C GLU A 33 -2.79 -7.68 8.75
N LEU A 34 -2.12 -7.25 7.68
CA LEU A 34 -1.47 -8.14 6.73
C LEU A 34 -0.27 -8.90 7.31
N ALA A 35 0.48 -8.30 8.23
CA ALA A 35 1.59 -8.95 8.93
C ALA A 35 1.12 -10.17 9.74
N ARG A 36 -0.12 -10.14 10.25
CA ARG A 36 -0.73 -11.30 10.92
C ARG A 36 -1.20 -12.33 9.91
N HIS A 37 -2.02 -11.88 8.96
CA HIS A 37 -2.73 -12.74 8.03
C HIS A 37 -2.85 -12.08 6.66
N PRO A 38 -2.11 -12.56 5.65
CA PRO A 38 -2.37 -12.22 4.25
C PRO A 38 -3.84 -12.46 3.88
N GLY A 39 -4.38 -11.65 2.99
CA GLY A 39 -5.82 -11.67 2.67
C GLY A 39 -6.11 -11.41 1.22
N ASP A 40 -7.17 -12.03 0.71
CA ASP A 40 -7.79 -11.60 -0.54
C ASP A 40 -8.62 -10.32 -0.33
N LEU A 41 -9.16 -9.80 -1.42
CA LEU A 41 -10.00 -8.59 -1.42
C LEU A 41 -11.17 -8.68 -0.42
N HIS A 42 -11.92 -9.79 -0.42
CA HIS A 42 -13.12 -9.92 0.41
C HIS A 42 -12.76 -9.98 1.90
N ALA A 43 -11.72 -10.72 2.25
CA ALA A 43 -11.21 -10.78 3.62
C ALA A 43 -10.76 -9.40 4.12
N LEU A 44 -10.05 -8.64 3.28
CA LEU A 44 -9.57 -7.30 3.65
C LEU A 44 -10.71 -6.28 3.73
N GLN A 45 -11.73 -6.37 2.88
CA GLN A 45 -12.94 -5.56 3.02
C GLN A 45 -13.61 -5.77 4.38
N GLY A 46 -13.77 -7.03 4.79
CA GLY A 46 -14.39 -7.36 6.07
C GLY A 46 -13.57 -6.89 7.28
N ARG A 47 -12.25 -7.14 7.27
CA ARG A 47 -11.38 -6.82 8.42
C ARG A 47 -11.08 -5.32 8.57
N LEU A 48 -10.92 -4.61 7.45
CA LEU A 48 -10.52 -3.21 7.43
C LEU A 48 -11.69 -2.25 7.13
N GLY A 49 -12.91 -2.76 6.94
CA GLY A 49 -14.09 -1.96 6.61
C GLY A 49 -13.99 -1.25 5.25
N LEU A 50 -13.24 -1.81 4.30
CA LEU A 50 -13.07 -1.18 2.98
C LEU A 50 -14.37 -1.26 2.18
N HIS A 51 -14.85 -0.09 1.73
CA HIS A 51 -16.05 -0.05 0.90
C HIS A 51 -15.82 -0.77 -0.45
N PRO A 52 -16.72 -1.66 -0.90
CA PRO A 52 -16.53 -2.46 -2.10
C PRO A 52 -16.19 -1.68 -3.36
N ARG A 53 -16.78 -0.49 -3.49
CA ARG A 53 -16.54 0.42 -4.62
C ARG A 53 -15.06 0.74 -4.85
N GLY A 54 -14.25 0.89 -3.80
CA GLY A 54 -12.87 1.36 -3.91
C GLY A 54 -11.80 0.39 -3.39
N ALA A 55 -12.21 -0.71 -2.74
CA ALA A 55 -11.28 -1.61 -2.07
C ALA A 55 -10.24 -2.22 -3.01
N ARG A 56 -10.66 -2.67 -4.20
CA ARG A 56 -9.75 -3.26 -5.20
C ARG A 56 -8.74 -2.24 -5.70
N ASP A 57 -9.20 -1.09 -6.15
CA ASP A 57 -8.33 -0.04 -6.71
C ASP A 57 -7.33 0.45 -5.66
N PHE A 58 -7.76 0.59 -4.40
CA PHE A 58 -6.86 0.96 -3.31
C PHE A 58 -5.75 -0.08 -3.09
N LEU A 59 -6.10 -1.36 -2.97
CA LEU A 59 -5.13 -2.44 -2.74
C LEU A 59 -4.20 -2.63 -3.95
N ASP A 60 -4.75 -2.56 -5.18
CA ASP A 60 -3.97 -2.68 -6.41
C ASP A 60 -3.07 -1.45 -6.62
N THR A 61 -3.48 -0.26 -6.18
CA THR A 61 -2.62 0.92 -6.15
C THR A 61 -1.42 0.70 -5.22
N LEU A 62 -1.65 0.17 -4.01
CA LEU A 62 -0.55 -0.13 -3.08
C LEU A 62 0.40 -1.21 -3.63
N ALA A 63 -0.13 -2.19 -4.37
CA ALA A 63 0.69 -3.18 -5.06
C ALA A 63 1.50 -2.55 -6.22
N ALA A 64 0.88 -1.69 -7.02
CA ALA A 64 1.57 -0.97 -8.11
C ALA A 64 2.66 -0.03 -7.59
N LEU A 65 2.45 0.57 -6.41
CA LEU A 65 3.44 1.37 -5.69
C LEU A 65 4.53 0.52 -5.00
N LYS A 66 4.49 -0.80 -5.14
CA LYS A 66 5.43 -1.76 -4.51
C LYS A 66 5.44 -1.69 -2.98
N LEU A 67 4.30 -1.32 -2.38
CA LEU A 67 4.09 -1.36 -0.94
C LEU A 67 3.46 -2.68 -0.50
N LEU A 68 2.71 -3.32 -1.39
CA LEU A 68 2.19 -4.68 -1.23
C LEU A 68 2.69 -5.57 -2.34
N GLU A 69 2.64 -6.87 -2.09
CA GLU A 69 2.74 -7.89 -3.12
C GLU A 69 1.39 -8.55 -3.32
N ARG A 70 1.07 -8.90 -4.57
CA ARG A 70 -0.14 -9.66 -4.90
C ARG A 70 0.27 -10.99 -5.51
N ARG A 71 -0.12 -12.09 -4.85
CA ARG A 71 0.18 -13.47 -5.28
C ARG A 71 -1.11 -14.29 -5.21
N ASP A 72 -1.49 -14.93 -6.31
CA ASP A 72 -2.68 -15.78 -6.40
C ASP A 72 -3.96 -15.11 -5.85
N GLY A 73 -4.15 -13.83 -6.16
CA GLY A 73 -5.32 -13.06 -5.73
C GLY A 73 -5.30 -12.59 -4.27
N ARG A 74 -4.22 -12.84 -3.53
CA ARG A 74 -4.04 -12.42 -2.13
C ARG A 74 -2.96 -11.34 -2.02
N TYR A 75 -3.14 -10.44 -1.08
CA TYR A 75 -2.22 -9.34 -0.78
C TYR A 75 -1.35 -9.68 0.43
N TYR A 76 -0.09 -9.28 0.33
CA TYR A 76 0.96 -9.48 1.34
C TYR A 76 1.71 -8.17 1.53
N ASN A 77 2.25 -7.96 2.73
CA ASN A 77 3.29 -6.95 2.90
C ASN A 77 4.51 -7.31 2.04
N THR A 78 5.20 -6.31 1.52
CA THR A 78 6.61 -6.47 1.12
C THR A 78 7.48 -6.65 2.37
N PRO A 79 8.72 -7.15 2.27
CA PRO A 79 9.63 -7.21 3.42
C PRO A 79 9.84 -5.84 4.11
N ALA A 80 9.88 -4.75 3.33
CA ALA A 80 10.06 -3.41 3.85
C ALA A 80 8.82 -2.94 4.65
N THR A 81 7.62 -3.05 4.07
CA THR A 81 6.40 -2.63 4.77
C THR A 81 6.05 -3.54 5.93
N ASP A 82 6.42 -4.83 5.87
CA ASP A 82 6.28 -5.76 6.98
C ASP A 82 7.15 -5.36 8.17
N LEU A 83 8.39 -4.93 7.92
CA LEU A 83 9.33 -4.54 8.97
C LEU A 83 9.03 -3.16 9.54
N PHE A 84 8.76 -2.17 8.68
CA PHE A 84 8.71 -0.76 9.07
C PHE A 84 7.30 -0.20 9.26
N LEU A 85 6.24 -0.89 8.79
CA LEU A 85 4.85 -0.41 8.87
C LEU A 85 3.91 -1.37 9.63
N ASP A 86 4.44 -2.38 10.32
CA ASP A 86 3.70 -3.12 11.35
C ASP A 86 3.83 -2.41 12.72
N LYS A 87 2.71 -1.91 13.25
CA LYS A 87 2.63 -1.20 14.55
C LYS A 87 3.12 -2.04 15.73
N ARG A 88 3.25 -3.35 15.56
CA ARG A 88 3.67 -4.29 16.61
C ARG A 88 5.18 -4.48 16.67
N LYS A 89 5.93 -3.92 15.70
CA LYS A 89 7.38 -4.08 15.63
C LYS A 89 8.10 -2.83 16.18
N PRO A 90 9.24 -2.99 16.88
CA PRO A 90 10.03 -1.85 17.37
C PRO A 90 10.55 -0.93 16.27
N SER A 91 10.68 -1.44 15.04
CA SER A 91 11.14 -0.71 13.86
C SER A 91 10.05 0.14 13.19
N TYR A 92 8.87 0.25 13.80
CA TYR A 92 7.74 0.98 13.21
C TYR A 92 8.05 2.46 12.99
N ILE A 93 7.75 2.98 11.79
CA ILE A 93 7.96 4.39 11.40
C ILE A 93 6.69 5.09 10.87
N GLY A 94 5.51 4.48 11.06
CA GLY A 94 4.22 4.95 10.54
C GLY A 94 3.29 5.58 11.57
#